data_AF-A0AAN8T5G1-F1
#
_entry.id   AF-A0AAN8T5G1-F1
#
_cell.length_a   1.000
_cell.length_b   1.000
_cell.length_c   1.000
_cell.angle_alpha   90.00
_cell.angle_beta   90.00
_cell.angle_gamma   90.00
#
_symmetry.space_group_name_H-M   'P 1'
#
loop_
_entity.id
_entity.type
_entity.pdbx_description
1 polymer ?
#
loop_
_entity_poly.entity_id
_entity_poly.type
_entity_poly.pdbx_seq_one_letter_code
_entity_poly.pdbx_strand_id
1 'polypeptide(L)'
;MAKRPPYVPKCQPKELPKYWDSDKHMKMSETNTKNRKKLKNPHTVGKISFALARINDLEKKKKETVVSLEELFAVTRTRHPECLYKDSNEDTISKIAEMEEIEKKSVDGSASVDAFSSVLGPEHPGRLRLYGRGLQRVF
;
A
#
# COMPACT_ATOMS: atom_id res chain seq x y z
N MET A 1 28.06 -15.76 26.40
CA MET A 1 27.93 -16.34 25.04
C MET A 1 27.94 -15.21 24.02
N ALA A 2 28.75 -15.32 22.96
CA ALA A 2 28.77 -14.30 21.91
C ALA A 2 27.43 -14.30 21.17
N LYS A 3 26.72 -13.16 21.16
CA LYS A 3 25.39 -12.98 20.53
C LYS A 3 25.44 -12.96 18.98
N ARG A 4 26.40 -13.64 18.38
CA ARG A 4 26.79 -13.47 16.99
C ARG A 4 26.73 -14.80 16.25
N PRO A 5 26.01 -14.90 15.13
CA PRO A 5 25.99 -16.12 14.33
C PRO A 5 27.41 -16.52 13.83
N PRO A 6 27.71 -17.83 13.72
CA PRO A 6 29.05 -18.30 13.38
C PRO A 6 29.51 -17.91 11.97
N TYR A 7 28.57 -17.70 11.03
CA TYR A 7 28.84 -17.40 9.62
C TYR A 7 29.13 -15.92 9.30
N VAL A 8 28.84 -14.99 10.21
CA VAL A 8 29.20 -13.58 10.02
C VAL A 8 30.70 -13.43 10.30
N PRO A 9 31.53 -12.64 9.59
CA PRO A 9 32.91 -12.34 10.01
C PRO A 9 33.01 -11.29 11.13
N LYS A 10 34.00 -11.40 12.04
CA LYS A 10 34.09 -10.53 13.25
C LYS A 10 34.29 -9.05 12.91
N CYS A 11 34.85 -8.75 11.73
CA CYS A 11 35.06 -7.40 11.22
C CYS A 11 33.77 -6.72 10.74
N GLN A 12 32.82 -7.46 10.16
CA GLN A 12 31.61 -6.87 9.55
C GLN A 12 30.80 -5.98 10.51
N PRO A 13 30.51 -6.37 11.77
CA PRO A 13 29.81 -5.49 12.70
C PRO A 13 30.55 -4.17 12.99
N LYS A 14 31.89 -4.17 12.91
CA LYS A 14 32.72 -2.97 13.13
C LYS A 14 32.76 -2.04 11.92
N GLU A 15 32.43 -2.55 10.73
CA GLU A 15 32.39 -1.78 9.48
C GLU A 15 31.05 -1.06 9.29
N LEU A 16 29.96 -1.58 9.88
CA LEU A 16 28.62 -1.00 9.78
C LEU A 16 28.55 0.47 10.19
N PRO A 17 29.09 0.91 11.34
CA PRO A 17 29.08 2.34 11.70
C PRO A 17 29.74 3.20 10.63
N LYS A 18 30.94 2.82 10.16
CA LYS A 18 31.66 3.55 9.10
C LYS A 18 30.86 3.63 7.80
N TYR A 19 30.14 2.57 7.45
CA TYR A 19 29.27 2.54 6.28
C TYR A 19 28.11 3.52 6.43
N TRP A 20 27.41 3.51 7.57
CA TRP A 20 26.28 4.40 7.83
C TRP A 20 26.69 5.87 8.02
N ASP A 21 27.86 6.11 8.60
CA ASP A 21 28.44 7.44 8.81
C ASP A 21 28.98 8.07 7.52
N SER A 22 29.06 7.32 6.42
CA SER A 22 29.48 7.88 5.14
C SER A 22 28.43 8.85 4.58
N ASP A 23 28.90 9.95 3.99
CA ASP A 23 28.04 10.99 3.41
C ASP A 23 27.00 10.45 2.42
N LYS A 24 27.39 9.45 1.62
CA LYS A 24 26.51 8.81 0.63
C LYS A 24 25.29 8.18 1.31
N HIS A 25 25.51 7.39 2.37
CA HIS A 25 24.45 6.65 3.04
C HIS A 25 23.60 7.56 3.92
N MET A 26 24.19 8.59 4.54
CA MET A 26 23.46 9.61 5.26
C MET A 26 22.51 10.40 4.35
N LYS A 27 23.00 10.92 3.21
CA LYS A 27 22.16 11.62 2.22
C LYS A 27 21.03 10.75 1.68
N MET A 28 21.32 9.48 1.42
CA MET A 28 20.31 8.51 0.98
C MET A 28 19.26 8.28 2.07
N SER A 29 19.66 8.15 3.33
CA SER A 29 18.76 7.98 4.48
C SER A 29 17.83 9.17 4.67
N GLU A 30 18.35 10.40 4.58
CA GLU A 30 17.55 11.63 4.65
C GLU A 30 16.53 11.69 3.52
N THR A 31 16.96 11.39 2.30
CA THR A 31 16.10 11.36 1.11
C THR A 31 15.00 10.33 1.26
N ASN A 32 15.33 9.13 1.72
CA ASN A 32 14.37 8.05 1.97
C ASN A 32 13.37 8.44 3.06
N THR A 33 13.82 9.13 4.12
CA THR A 33 12.93 9.63 5.18
C THR A 33 11.97 10.68 4.63
N LYS A 34 12.45 11.63 3.82
CA LYS A 34 11.61 12.62 3.13
C LYS A 34 10.60 11.95 2.20
N ASN A 35 11.02 10.93 1.43
CA ASN A 35 10.14 10.19 0.53
C ASN A 35 9.10 9.36 1.28
N ARG A 36 9.47 8.73 2.39
CA ARG A 36 8.56 7.95 3.23
C ARG A 36 7.45 8.83 3.81
N LYS A 37 7.75 10.07 4.21
CA LYS A 37 6.73 11.04 4.66
C LYS A 37 5.71 11.41 3.57
N LYS A 38 6.07 11.27 2.29
CA LYS A 38 5.15 11.52 1.15
C LYS A 38 4.29 10.30 0.81
N LEU A 39 4.55 9.12 1.40
CA LEU A 39 3.77 7.92 1.15
C LEU A 39 2.40 8.06 1.83
N LYS A 40 1.36 8.25 1.01
CA LYS A 40 -0.03 8.31 1.47
C LYS A 40 -0.69 6.92 1.38
N ASN A 41 -1.63 6.65 2.29
CA ASN A 41 -2.51 5.47 2.29
C ASN A 41 -1.76 4.13 2.08
N PRO A 42 -0.79 3.78 2.96
CA PRO A 42 -0.08 2.50 2.88
C PRO A 42 -1.05 1.32 3.07
N HIS A 43 -0.80 0.22 2.37
CA HIS A 43 -1.56 -1.02 2.56
C HIS A 43 -1.23 -1.67 3.92
N THR A 44 -2.21 -2.37 4.50
CA THR A 44 -2.17 -2.95 5.85
C THR A 44 -2.11 -4.47 5.84
N VAL A 45 -2.24 -5.10 4.68
CA VAL A 45 -2.32 -6.57 4.49
C VAL A 45 -0.98 -7.32 4.63
N GLY A 46 0.12 -6.61 4.90
CA GLY A 46 1.42 -7.22 5.17
C GLY A 46 1.99 -8.03 4.00
N LYS A 47 2.15 -9.34 4.19
CA LYS A 47 2.74 -10.25 3.18
C LYS A 47 1.76 -10.69 2.08
N ILE A 48 0.47 -10.38 2.24
CA ILE A 48 -0.56 -10.78 1.28
C ILE A 48 -0.46 -9.89 0.04
N SER A 49 -0.32 -10.51 -1.13
CA SER A 49 -0.28 -9.79 -2.41
C SER A 49 -1.67 -9.28 -2.81
N PHE A 50 -1.75 -8.29 -3.70
CA PHE A 50 -3.04 -7.80 -4.22
C PHE A 50 -3.81 -8.88 -4.98
N ALA A 51 -3.13 -9.81 -5.64
CA ALA A 51 -3.77 -10.94 -6.32
C ALA A 51 -4.44 -11.89 -5.32
N LEU A 52 -3.75 -12.21 -4.23
CA LEU A 52 -4.32 -13.03 -3.15
C LEU A 52 -5.45 -12.30 -2.42
N ALA A 53 -5.32 -10.99 -2.21
CA ALA A 53 -6.39 -10.18 -1.61
C ALA A 53 -7.69 -10.26 -2.45
N ARG A 54 -7.59 -10.17 -3.78
CA ARG A 54 -8.75 -10.34 -4.68
C ARG A 54 -9.39 -11.72 -4.56
N ILE A 55 -8.58 -12.77 -4.58
CA ILE A 55 -9.10 -14.15 -4.46
C ILE A 55 -9.81 -14.33 -3.11
N ASN A 56 -9.19 -13.90 -2.02
CA ASN A 56 -9.77 -14.00 -0.68
C ASN A 56 -11.09 -13.21 -0.57
N ASP A 57 -11.20 -12.05 -1.22
CA ASP A 57 -12.44 -11.26 -1.23
C ASP A 57 -13.53 -11.92 -2.08
N LEU A 58 -13.18 -12.50 -3.23
CA LEU A 58 -14.11 -13.29 -4.05
C LEU A 58 -14.67 -14.48 -3.27
N GLU A 59 -13.80 -15.22 -2.57
CA GLU A 59 -14.18 -16.37 -1.76
C GLU A 59 -15.15 -15.97 -0.63
N LYS A 60 -14.86 -14.88 0.09
CA LYS A 60 -15.76 -14.34 1.13
C LYS A 60 -17.13 -13.94 0.56
N LYS A 61 -17.17 -13.34 -0.61
CA LYS A 61 -18.41 -12.88 -1.25
C LYS A 61 -19.23 -14.03 -1.87
N LYS A 62 -18.69 -15.26 -1.94
CA LYS A 62 -19.32 -16.44 -2.58
C LYS A 62 -19.89 -16.14 -3.98
N LYS A 63 -19.27 -15.21 -4.70
CA LYS A 63 -19.70 -14.77 -6.04
C LYS A 63 -18.48 -14.62 -6.94
N GLU A 64 -18.59 -15.03 -8.21
CA GLU A 64 -17.63 -14.72 -9.29
C GLU A 64 -17.67 -13.25 -9.73
N THR A 65 -18.17 -12.34 -8.89
CA THR A 65 -18.24 -10.93 -9.24
C THR A 65 -16.86 -10.31 -9.18
N VAL A 66 -16.39 -9.73 -10.29
CA VAL A 66 -15.12 -9.00 -10.35
C VAL A 66 -15.05 -7.97 -9.21
N VAL A 67 -14.06 -8.12 -8.33
CA VAL A 67 -13.80 -7.16 -7.23
C VAL A 67 -13.41 -5.82 -7.82
N SER A 68 -14.14 -4.76 -7.47
CA SER A 68 -13.85 -3.41 -7.95
C SER A 68 -12.62 -2.80 -7.26
N LEU A 69 -12.06 -1.74 -7.83
CA LEU A 69 -10.80 -1.15 -7.34
C LEU A 69 -10.95 -0.45 -6.00
N GLU A 70 -12.04 0.27 -5.82
CA GLU A 70 -12.55 0.81 -4.55
C GLU A 70 -12.68 -0.25 -3.45
N GLU A 71 -13.35 -1.38 -3.71
CA GLU A 71 -13.49 -2.47 -2.74
C GLU A 71 -12.12 -3.03 -2.34
N LEU A 72 -11.26 -3.28 -3.34
CA LEU A 72 -9.90 -3.74 -3.09
C LEU A 72 -9.07 -2.70 -2.34
N PHE A 73 -9.28 -1.41 -2.60
CA PHE A 73 -8.63 -0.32 -1.88
C PHE A 73 -9.03 -0.34 -0.40
N ALA A 74 -10.32 -0.46 -0.11
CA ALA A 74 -10.85 -0.56 1.24
C ALA A 74 -10.32 -1.81 1.96
N VAL A 75 -10.43 -3.00 1.36
CA VAL A 75 -9.95 -4.24 1.98
C VAL A 75 -8.45 -4.20 2.27
N THR A 76 -7.66 -3.65 1.36
CA THR A 76 -6.19 -3.65 1.53
C THR A 76 -5.66 -2.60 2.50
N ARG A 77 -6.51 -1.66 2.94
CA ARG A 77 -6.12 -0.51 3.76
C ARG A 77 -6.95 -0.33 5.03
N THR A 78 -8.01 -1.11 5.17
CA THR A 78 -8.69 -1.30 6.45
C THR A 78 -7.70 -1.88 7.45
N ARG A 79 -7.66 -1.25 8.61
CA ARG A 79 -6.78 -1.66 9.70
C ARG A 79 -7.47 -2.74 10.51
N HIS A 80 -6.70 -3.69 11.02
CA HIS A 80 -7.24 -4.72 11.89
C HIS A 80 -7.62 -4.08 13.23
N PRO A 81 -8.87 -4.26 13.73
CA PRO A 81 -9.36 -3.55 14.91
C PRO A 81 -8.55 -3.89 16.18
N GLU A 82 -7.98 -5.10 16.25
CA GLU A 82 -7.17 -5.54 17.40
C GLU A 82 -5.70 -5.11 17.32
N CYS A 83 -5.27 -4.49 16.22
CA CYS A 83 -3.88 -4.04 16.06
C CYS A 83 -3.72 -2.58 16.49
N LEU A 84 -2.67 -2.30 17.27
CA LEU A 84 -2.26 -0.95 17.61
C LEU A 84 -1.39 -0.35 16.50
N TYR A 85 -1.75 0.85 16.06
CA TYR A 85 -1.02 1.58 15.03
C TYR A 85 -0.46 2.88 15.58
N LYS A 86 0.76 3.24 15.17
CA LYS A 86 1.43 4.46 15.62
C LYS A 86 0.89 5.73 14.98
N ASP A 87 0.57 5.65 13.70
CA ASP A 87 0.12 6.79 12.89
C ASP A 87 -1.40 6.77 12.75
N SER A 88 -2.06 7.92 12.62
CA SER A 88 -3.49 7.98 12.31
C SER A 88 -3.79 7.43 10.89
N ASN A 89 -5.04 7.03 10.63
CA ASN A 89 -5.49 6.56 9.31
C ASN A 89 -6.61 7.41 8.72
N GLU A 90 -6.82 8.61 9.26
CA GLU A 90 -7.96 9.47 8.96
C GLU A 90 -8.09 9.75 7.46
N ASP A 91 -7.01 10.17 6.79
CA ASP A 91 -7.00 10.40 5.34
C ASP A 91 -7.43 9.18 4.52
N THR A 92 -7.07 7.97 4.95
CA THR A 92 -7.49 6.74 4.25
C THR A 92 -8.95 6.42 4.51
N ILE A 93 -9.42 6.62 5.75
CA ILE A 93 -10.82 6.39 6.13
C ILE A 93 -11.72 7.38 5.37
N SER A 94 -11.34 8.65 5.32
CA SER A 94 -12.08 9.68 4.56
C SER A 94 -12.17 9.33 3.08
N LYS A 95 -11.08 8.88 2.45
CA LYS A 95 -11.10 8.46 1.04
C LYS A 95 -11.96 7.24 0.77
N ILE A 96 -11.97 6.26 1.69
CA ILE A 96 -12.84 5.09 1.56
C ILE A 96 -14.31 5.53 1.63
N ALA A 97 -14.66 6.39 2.60
CA ALA A 97 -16.01 6.93 2.72
C ALA A 97 -16.44 7.75 1.48
N GLU A 98 -15.53 8.55 0.92
CA GLU A 98 -15.79 9.32 -0.31
C GLU A 98 -16.05 8.39 -1.52
N MET A 99 -15.29 7.30 -1.67
CA MET A 99 -15.55 6.30 -2.72
C MET A 99 -16.93 5.66 -2.54
N GLU A 100 -17.28 5.25 -1.32
CA GLU A 100 -18.59 4.63 -1.03
C GLU A 100 -19.77 5.59 -1.31
N GLU A 101 -19.59 6.90 -1.08
CA GLU A 101 -20.62 7.90 -1.42
C GLU A 101 -20.81 8.05 -2.93
N ILE A 102 -19.73 8.05 -3.71
CA ILE A 102 -19.79 8.17 -5.17
C ILE A 102 -20.47 6.94 -5.77
N GLU A 103 -20.13 5.75 -5.29
CA GLU A 103 -20.78 4.50 -5.71
C GLU A 103 -22.29 4.54 -5.48
N LYS A 104 -22.74 4.94 -4.29
CA LYS A 104 -24.17 5.05 -3.97
C LYS A 104 -24.90 6.01 -4.92
N LYS A 105 -24.31 7.18 -5.20
CA LYS A 105 -24.89 8.19 -6.12
C LYS A 105 -24.95 7.70 -7.57
N SER A 106 -24.06 6.79 -7.98
CA SER A 106 -24.06 6.24 -9.35
C SER A 106 -25.20 5.24 -9.60
N VAL A 107 -25.67 4.55 -8.56
CA VAL A 107 -26.79 3.60 -8.64
C VAL A 107 -28.12 4.32 -8.91
N ASP A 108 -28.25 5.59 -8.51
CA ASP A 108 -29.47 6.40 -8.62
C ASP A 108 -29.69 7.05 -10.02
N GLY A 109 -28.95 6.64 -11.06
CA GLY A 109 -29.30 6.92 -12.46
C GLY A 109 -28.42 7.91 -13.24
N SER A 110 -27.21 8.19 -12.78
CA SER A 110 -26.19 8.92 -13.57
C SER A 110 -25.12 7.95 -14.11
N ALA A 111 -24.42 8.33 -15.19
CA ALA A 111 -23.37 7.52 -15.79
C ALA A 111 -22.39 6.99 -14.71
N SER A 112 -21.98 5.71 -14.81
CA SER A 112 -21.10 5.10 -13.82
C SER A 112 -19.79 5.87 -13.71
N VAL A 113 -19.63 6.66 -12.65
CA VAL A 113 -18.40 7.39 -12.36
C VAL A 113 -17.43 6.42 -11.69
N ASP A 114 -16.20 6.33 -12.20
CA ASP A 114 -15.13 5.58 -11.54
C ASP A 114 -14.75 6.28 -10.22
N ALA A 115 -15.31 5.79 -9.11
CA ALA A 115 -15.13 6.37 -7.78
C ALA A 115 -13.65 6.36 -7.37
N PHE A 116 -12.93 5.29 -7.72
CA PHE A 116 -11.51 5.16 -7.43
C PHE A 116 -10.67 6.25 -8.10
N SER A 117 -10.83 6.45 -9.41
CA SER A 117 -10.08 7.51 -10.14
C SER A 117 -10.55 8.91 -9.77
N SER A 118 -11.80 9.08 -9.33
CA SER A 118 -12.32 10.37 -8.87
C SER A 118 -11.65 10.82 -7.57
N VAL A 119 -11.51 9.90 -6.59
CA VAL A 119 -10.92 10.21 -5.28
C VAL A 119 -9.39 10.24 -5.30
N LEU A 120 -8.76 9.31 -6.03
CA LEU A 120 -7.29 9.20 -6.04
C LEU A 120 -6.63 9.86 -7.25
N GLY A 121 -7.41 10.46 -8.14
CA GLY A 121 -6.97 11.01 -9.40
C GLY A 121 -6.64 9.96 -10.45
N PRO A 122 -6.40 10.39 -11.71
CA PRO A 122 -6.10 9.50 -12.82
C PRO A 122 -4.79 8.73 -12.60
N GLU A 123 -4.70 7.56 -13.23
CA GLU A 123 -3.49 6.75 -13.19
C GLU A 123 -2.35 7.39 -14.01
N HIS A 124 -1.12 7.30 -13.53
CA HIS A 124 0.04 7.74 -14.30
C HIS A 124 0.36 6.74 -15.44
N PRO A 125 0.85 7.21 -16.60
CA PRO A 125 1.27 6.34 -17.68
C PRO A 125 2.27 5.28 -17.22
N GLY A 126 2.08 4.03 -17.65
CA GLY A 126 2.97 2.91 -17.32
C GLY A 126 2.87 2.40 -15.87
N ARG A 127 1.83 2.79 -15.12
CA ARG A 127 1.54 2.30 -13.78
C ARG A 127 0.10 1.82 -13.68
N LEU A 128 -0.14 0.83 -12.83
CA LEU A 128 -1.49 0.41 -12.47
C LEU A 128 -1.57 0.15 -10.95
N ARG A 129 -2.18 1.07 -10.20
CA ARG A 129 -2.40 0.93 -8.74
C ARG A 129 -3.23 -0.32 -8.44
N LEU A 130 -2.90 -1.00 -7.33
CA LEU A 130 -3.60 -2.20 -6.81
C LEU A 130 -3.49 -3.49 -7.62
N TYR A 131 -2.66 -3.53 -8.66
CA TYR A 131 -2.40 -4.79 -9.39
C TYR A 131 -1.05 -5.42 -9.00
N GLY A 132 -0.20 -4.69 -8.27
CA GLY A 132 1.12 -5.16 -7.87
C GLY A 132 2.22 -4.46 -8.67
N ARG A 133 3.48 -4.86 -8.43
CA ARG A 133 4.64 -4.23 -9.06
C ARG A 133 4.82 -4.78 -10.47
N GLY A 134 5.00 -3.90 -11.45
CA GLY A 134 5.34 -4.25 -12.83
C GLY A 134 4.17 -4.46 -13.79
N LEU A 135 2.91 -4.37 -13.31
CA LEU A 135 1.76 -4.37 -14.20
C LEU A 135 1.49 -2.97 -14.76
N GLN A 136 1.30 -2.91 -16.07
CA GLN A 136 1.08 -1.69 -16.84
C GLN A 136 -0.18 -1.85 -17.68
N ARG A 137 -0.90 -0.74 -17.92
CA ARG A 137 -1.91 -0.71 -18.97
C ARG A 137 -1.18 -0.68 -20.32
N VAL A 138 -1.51 -1.64 -21.19
CA VAL A 138 -1.15 -1.56 -22.61
C VAL A 138 -2.11 -0.55 -23.22
N PHE A 139 -1.56 0.49 -23.86
CA PHE A 139 -2.32 1.50 -24.61
C PHE A 139 -2.48 1.07 -26.07
#